data_AF-A0A6B3FUL9-F1
#
_entry.id   AF-A0A6B3FUL9-F1
#
_cell.length_a   1.000
_cell.length_b   1.000
_cell.length_c   1.000
_cell.angle_alpha   90.00
_cell.angle_beta   90.00
_cell.angle_gamma   90.00
#
_symmetry.space_group_name_H-M   'P 1'
#
loop_
_entity.id
_entity.type
_entity.pdbx_description
1 polymer ?
#
loop_
_entity_poly.entity_id
_entity_poly.type
_entity_poly.pdbx_seq_one_letter_code
_entity_poly.pdbx_strand_id
1 'polypeptide(L)' 'GTALRIATEGFELSGTSLELAAGEVWTDAVARTVEAGLAGIECLAGIPGSAGATPIQNVGAYGQEVSSTITEVVAYD' A
#
# COMPACT_ATOMS: atom_id res chain seq x y z
N GLY A 1 11.61 -20.95 16.20
CA GLY A 1 12.17 -20.54 14.90
C GLY A 1 12.56 -19.08 14.95
N THR A 2 13.23 -18.58 13.91
CA THR A 2 13.56 -17.15 13.77
C THR A 2 12.44 -16.44 13.01
N ALA A 3 12.08 -15.23 13.42
CA ALA A 3 11.12 -14.38 12.71
C ALA A 3 11.81 -13.08 12.28
N LEU A 4 11.48 -12.60 11.07
CA LEU A 4 11.95 -11.32 10.54
C LEU A 4 10.78 -10.34 10.48
N ARG A 5 10.97 -9.14 11.04
CA ARG A 5 9.98 -8.06 10.98
C ARG A 5 10.39 -7.07 9.89
N ILE A 6 9.55 -6.92 8.87
CA ILE A 6 9.70 -5.87 7.87
C ILE A 6 9.29 -4.53 8.51
N ALA A 7 10.25 -3.63 8.70
CA ALA A 7 10.06 -2.31 9.30
C ALA A 7 10.78 -1.23 8.49
N THR A 8 10.81 -1.40 7.16
CA THR A 8 11.28 -0.38 6.22
C THR A 8 10.24 0.73 6.14
N GLU A 9 10.70 1.98 6.15
CA GLU A 9 9.87 3.18 6.14
C GLU A 9 10.28 4.07 4.97
N GLY A 10 9.38 4.97 4.57
CA GLY A 10 9.58 5.92 3.49
C GLY A 10 8.48 5.82 2.44
N PHE A 11 8.17 6.97 1.85
CA PHE A 11 7.25 7.09 0.74
C PHE A 11 7.63 8.28 -0.14
N GLU A 12 7.25 8.21 -1.41
CA GLU A 12 7.33 9.34 -2.33
C GLU A 12 6.00 9.46 -3.08
N LEU A 13 5.44 10.67 -3.06
CA LEU A 13 4.25 11.01 -3.84
C LEU A 13 4.65 11.94 -4.98
N SER A 14 4.50 11.48 -6.22
CA SER A 14 4.84 12.23 -7.43
C SER A 14 3.68 12.24 -8.41
N GLY A 15 3.04 13.39 -8.56
CA GLY A 15 1.82 13.52 -9.36
C GLY A 15 0.71 12.63 -8.81
N THR A 16 0.36 11.57 -9.56
CA THR A 16 -0.67 10.58 -9.18
C THR A 16 -0.07 9.23 -8.75
N SER A 17 1.25 9.14 -8.59
CA SER A 17 1.96 7.92 -8.20
C SER A 17 2.42 8.00 -6.75
N LEU A 18 2.16 6.95 -5.98
CA LEU A 18 2.63 6.79 -4.61
C LEU A 18 3.54 5.56 -4.53
N GLU A 19 4.81 5.77 -4.23
CA GLU A 19 5.77 4.71 -3.90
C GLU A 19 5.87 4.59 -2.37
N LEU A 20 5.92 3.36 -1.86
CA LEU A 20 5.89 3.05 -0.43
C LEU A 20 6.90 1.96 -0.11
N ALA A 21 7.64 2.14 0.99
CA ALA A 21 8.38 1.04 1.59
C ALA A 21 7.40 -0.05 2.10
N ALA A 22 7.83 -1.32 2.04
CA ALA A 22 6.99 -2.47 2.37
C ALA A 22 6.43 -2.49 3.81
N GLY A 23 7.07 -1.78 4.73
CA GLY A 23 6.71 -1.68 6.14
C GLY A 23 5.74 -0.54 6.47
N GLU A 24 5.44 0.36 5.52
CA GLU A 24 4.48 1.45 5.71
C GLU A 24 3.11 0.91 6.12
N VAL A 25 2.42 1.62 7.01
CA VAL A 25 1.05 1.27 7.42
C VAL A 25 0.09 1.53 6.25
N TRP A 26 -0.67 0.50 5.87
CA TRP A 26 -1.55 0.61 4.69
C TRP A 26 -2.61 1.70 4.82
N THR A 27 -3.25 1.81 6.00
CA THR A 27 -4.23 2.87 6.26
C THR A 27 -3.65 4.27 6.06
N ASP A 28 -2.41 4.49 6.48
CA ASP A 28 -1.74 5.78 6.34
C ASP A 28 -1.41 6.07 4.86
N ALA A 29 -1.02 5.04 4.11
CA ALA A 29 -0.82 5.14 2.67
C ALA A 29 -2.10 5.59 1.93
N VAL A 30 -3.25 4.97 2.23
CA VAL A 30 -4.54 5.38 1.65
C VAL A 30 -4.87 6.82 2.05
N ALA A 31 -4.71 7.18 3.32
CA ALA A 31 -4.96 8.54 3.80
C ALA A 31 -4.12 9.59 3.05
N ARG A 32 -2.83 9.33 2.82
CA ARG A 32 -1.93 10.23 2.06
C ARG A 32 -2.45 10.50 0.65
N THR A 33 -2.97 9.48 -0.04
CA THR A 33 -3.52 9.69 -1.39
C THR A 33 -4.78 10.55 -1.37
N VAL A 34 -5.67 10.30 -0.41
CA VAL A 34 -6.90 11.07 -0.23
C VAL A 34 -6.59 12.52 0.16
N GLU A 35 -5.64 12.75 1.06
CA GLU A 35 -5.18 14.09 1.47
C GLU A 35 -4.56 14.87 0.31
N ALA A 36 -3.91 14.18 -0.63
CA ALA A 36 -3.39 14.77 -1.86
C ALA A 36 -4.47 15.00 -2.94
N GLY A 37 -5.74 14.72 -2.66
CA GLY A 37 -6.85 14.87 -3.61
C GLY A 37 -6.88 13.81 -4.70
N LEU A 38 -6.19 12.68 -4.51
CA LEU A 38 -6.21 11.55 -5.42
C LEU A 38 -7.36 10.60 -5.08
N ALA A 39 -7.86 9.94 -6.12
CA ALA A 39 -8.83 8.86 -6.02
C ALA A 39 -8.25 7.61 -6.71
N GLY A 40 -8.75 6.45 -6.32
CA GLY A 40 -8.37 5.16 -6.87
C GLY A 40 -8.05 4.11 -5.82
N ILE A 41 -7.88 4.44 -4.53
CA ILE A 41 -7.63 3.45 -3.45
C ILE A 41 -8.41 3.73 -2.15
N GLU A 42 -9.31 4.72 -2.16
CA GLU A 42 -10.11 5.13 -1.01
C GLU A 42 -11.02 4.01 -0.47
N CYS A 43 -11.51 3.13 -1.34
CA CYS A 43 -12.28 1.95 -0.94
C CYS A 43 -11.45 0.92 -0.17
N LEU A 44 -10.12 1.06 -0.14
CA LEU A 44 -9.21 0.18 0.58
C LEU A 44 -8.80 0.76 1.94
N ALA A 45 -9.38 1.90 2.34
CA ALA A 45 -9.15 2.53 3.64
C ALA A 45 -9.55 1.60 4.81
N GLY A 46 -8.81 1.69 5.92
CA GLY A 46 -9.12 0.97 7.15
C GLY A 46 -8.73 -0.51 7.17
N ILE A 47 -8.18 -1.05 6.08
CA ILE A 47 -7.62 -2.41 6.06
C ILE A 47 -6.32 -2.40 6.88
N PRO A 48 -6.20 -3.21 7.96
CA PRO A 48 -4.99 -3.26 8.75
C PRO A 48 -3.87 -3.99 8.02
N GLY A 49 -2.62 -3.67 8.38
CA GLY A 49 -1.44 -4.33 7.84
C GLY A 49 -0.47 -3.35 7.20
N SER A 50 0.61 -3.91 6.65
CA SER A 50 1.63 -3.12 5.95
C SER A 50 1.36 -3.06 4.44
N ALA A 51 1.86 -2.02 3.78
CA ALA A 51 1.73 -1.82 2.35
C ALA A 51 2.32 -2.99 1.56
N GLY A 52 3.47 -3.53 1.96
CA GLY A 52 4.10 -4.67 1.28
C GLY A 52 3.34 -6.00 1.42
N ALA A 53 2.38 -6.09 2.34
CA ALA A 53 1.54 -7.27 2.49
C ALA A 53 0.33 -7.26 1.54
N THR A 54 -0.10 -6.08 1.06
CA THR A 54 -1.32 -5.96 0.27
C THR A 54 -1.27 -6.70 -1.09
N PRO A 55 -0.14 -6.77 -1.82
CA PRO A 55 -0.08 -7.49 -3.08
C PRO A 55 -0.11 -9.02 -2.90
N ILE A 56 0.33 -9.54 -1.75
CA ILE A 56 0.51 -10.99 -1.51
C ILE A 56 -0.79 -11.77 -1.69
N GLN A 57 -1.91 -11.19 -1.25
CA GLN A 57 -3.24 -11.79 -1.40
C GLN A 57 -4.19 -10.91 -2.21
N ASN A 58 -3.66 -9.95 -2.99
CA ASN A 58 -4.45 -8.99 -3.75
C ASN A 58 -5.59 -8.38 -2.91
N VAL A 59 -5.20 -7.74 -1.80
CA VAL A 59 -6.14 -7.15 -0.83
C VAL A 59 -7.22 -6.33 -1.52
N GLY A 60 -8.47 -6.51 -1.10
CA GLY A 60 -9.62 -5.80 -1.66
C GLY A 60 -10.75 -5.59 -0.66
N ALA A 61 -11.54 -4.56 -0.91
CA ALA A 61 -12.73 -4.21 -0.15
C ALA A 61 -13.69 -3.37 -1.00
N TYR A 62 -14.99 -3.42 -0.69
CA TYR A 62 -16.03 -2.62 -1.34
C TYR A 62 -16.04 -2.68 -2.88
N GLY A 63 -15.66 -3.82 -3.46
CA GLY A 63 -15.63 -4.03 -4.92
C GLY A 63 -14.35 -3.54 -5.61
N GLN A 64 -13.32 -3.16 -4.84
CA GLN A 64 -12.02 -2.74 -5.34
C GLN A 64 -10.91 -3.66 -4.82
N GLU A 65 -9.83 -3.82 -5.58
CA GLU A 65 -8.64 -4.62 -5.23
C GLU A 65 -7.36 -3.81 -5.51
N VAL A 66 -6.26 -4.09 -4.81
CA VAL A 66 -4.99 -3.39 -5.02
C VAL A 66 -4.43 -3.60 -6.43
N SER A 67 -4.69 -4.74 -7.05
CA SER A 67 -4.28 -5.02 -8.44
C SER A 67 -4.85 -4.03 -9.46
N SER A 68 -5.93 -3.30 -9.15
CA SER A 68 -6.46 -2.29 -10.06
C SER A 68 -5.62 -1.01 -10.13
N THR A 69 -4.66 -0.84 -9.21
CA THR A 69 -3.84 0.40 -9.10
C THR A 69 -2.34 0.15 -8.98
N ILE A 70 -1.89 -1.02 -8.50
CA ILE A 70 -0.47 -1.35 -8.44
C ILE A 70 0.13 -1.38 -9.84
N THR A 71 1.20 -0.60 -10.04
CA THR A 71 1.99 -0.57 -11.27
C THR A 71 3.27 -1.41 -11.16
N GLU A 72 3.85 -1.52 -9.97
CA GLU A 72 5.12 -2.21 -9.72
C GLU A 72 5.18 -2.79 -8.29
N VAL A 73 5.89 -3.89 -8.11
CA VAL A 73 6.30 -4.44 -6.81
C VAL A 73 7.78 -4.81 -6.88
N VAL A 74 8.60 -4.24 -6.00
CA VAL A 74 10.02 -4.58 -5.85
C VAL A 74 10.16 -5.63 -4.75
N ALA A 75 10.79 -6.76 -5.05
CA ALA A 75 10.95 -7.89 -4.14
C ALA A 75 12.40 -8.40 -4.11
N TYR A 76 12.76 -9.01 -2.98
CA TYR A 76 13.99 -9.79 -2.84
C TYR A 76 13.71 -11.25 -3.20
N ASP A 77 14.66 -11.88 -3.89
CA ASP A 77 14.69 -13.33 -4.18
C ASP A 77 15.38 -14.10 -3.05
#